data_AF-A0A838VFC9-F1
#
_entry.id   AF-A0A838VFC9-F1
#
_cell.length_a   1.000
_cell.length_b   1.000
_cell.length_c   1.000
_cell.angle_alpha   90.00
_cell.angle_beta   90.00
_cell.angle_gamma   90.00
#
_symmetry.space_group_name_H-M   'P 1'
#
loop_
_entity.id
_entity.type
_entity.pdbx_description
1 polymer ?
#
loop_
_entity_poly.entity_id
_entity_poly.type
_entity_poly.pdbx_seq_one_letter_code
_entity_poly.pdbx_strand_id
1 'polypeptide(L)' 'MAQENIEANINHSEFYQWGKELERLAQIGVKKEIEQHKAAGQPIFYSRQGVLMMELPDGRCFEYQRREDGTQEIIREVQ' A
#
# COMPACT_ATOMS: atom_id res chain seq x y z
N MET A 1 -27.95 24.77 -5.97
CA MET A 1 -28.53 24.17 -4.74
C MET A 1 -28.95 22.71 -4.88
N ALA A 2 -29.03 22.10 -6.09
CA ALA A 2 -29.36 20.67 -6.22
C ALA A 2 -28.16 19.72 -6.04
N GLN A 3 -26.93 20.21 -6.20
CA GLN A 3 -25.71 19.39 -6.25
C GLN A 3 -25.18 19.01 -4.84
N GLU A 4 -25.24 19.93 -3.88
CA GLU A 4 -24.85 19.67 -2.47
C GLU A 4 -25.73 18.61 -1.79
N ASN A 5 -27.00 18.51 -2.19
CA ASN A 5 -27.96 17.61 -1.56
C ASN A 5 -27.77 16.13 -2.00
N ILE A 6 -27.10 15.90 -3.13
CA ILE A 6 -26.79 14.55 -3.64
C ILE A 6 -25.51 14.03 -2.97
N GLU A 7 -24.49 14.88 -2.81
CA GLU A 7 -23.22 14.51 -2.15
C GLU A 7 -23.39 14.15 -0.67
N ALA A 8 -24.26 14.88 0.04
CA ALA A 8 -24.59 14.57 1.43
C ALA A 8 -25.27 13.19 1.56
N ASN A 9 -26.12 12.81 0.61
CA ASN A 9 -26.87 11.56 0.65
C ASN A 9 -26.00 10.33 0.31
N ILE A 10 -25.00 10.50 -0.57
CA ILE A 10 -24.03 9.44 -0.91
C ILE A 10 -23.15 9.08 0.31
N ASN A 11 -22.68 10.08 1.06
CA ASN A 11 -21.86 9.89 2.26
C ASN A 11 -22.60 9.21 3.44
N HIS A 12 -23.93 9.26 3.45
CA HIS A 12 -24.77 8.60 4.45
C HIS A 12 -25.36 7.27 3.99
N SER A 13 -25.09 6.84 2.76
CA SER A 13 -25.52 5.53 2.28
C SER A 13 -24.79 4.42 3.05
N GLU A 14 -25.52 3.38 3.44
CA GLU A 14 -24.94 2.20 4.13
C GLU A 14 -23.80 1.59 3.31
N PHE A 15 -23.91 1.62 1.98
CA PHE A 15 -22.87 1.16 1.06
C PHE A 15 -21.56 1.95 1.18
N TYR A 16 -21.64 3.28 1.28
CA TYR A 16 -20.44 4.11 1.49
C TYR A 16 -19.76 3.78 2.82
N GLN A 17 -20.55 3.66 3.90
CA GLN A 17 -20.03 3.29 5.22
C GLN A 17 -19.38 1.91 5.23
N TRP A 18 -19.98 0.93 4.55
CA TRP A 18 -19.38 -0.40 4.35
C TRP A 18 -18.08 -0.34 3.56
N GLY A 19 -18.03 0.48 2.50
CA GLY A 19 -16.81 0.70 1.73
C GLY A 19 -15.68 1.26 2.60
N LYS A 20 -15.96 2.25 3.45
CA LYS A 20 -14.98 2.81 4.39
C LYS A 20 -14.52 1.78 5.43
N GLU A 21 -15.43 0.96 5.95
CA GLU A 21 -15.07 -0.07 6.91
C GLU A 21 -14.22 -1.18 6.28
N LEU A 22 -14.57 -1.61 5.07
CA LEU A 22 -13.78 -2.59 4.33
C LEU A 22 -12.37 -2.07 4.04
N GLU A 23 -12.26 -0.82 3.60
CA GLU A 23 -10.97 -0.13 3.40
C GLU A 23 -10.15 -0.11 4.69
N ARG A 24 -10.77 0.26 5.82
CA ARG A 24 -10.12 0.30 7.14
C ARG A 24 -9.59 -1.07 7.56
N LEU A 25 -10.41 -2.12 7.42
CA LEU A 25 -10.03 -3.50 7.77
C LEU A 25 -8.88 -4.01 6.89
N ALA A 26 -8.93 -3.71 5.57
CA ALA A 26 -7.85 -4.06 4.66
C ALA A 26 -6.53 -3.37 5.04
N GLN A 27 -6.57 -2.08 5.37
CA GLN A 27 -5.39 -1.34 5.83
C GLN A 27 -4.80 -1.92 7.12
N ILE A 28 -5.65 -2.35 8.06
CA ILE A 28 -5.18 -3.00 9.30
C ILE A 28 -4.50 -4.33 8.99
N GLY A 29 -5.10 -5.16 8.14
CA GLY A 29 -4.51 -6.44 7.72
C GLY A 29 -3.13 -6.25 7.08
N VAL A 30 -3.03 -5.32 6.13
CA VAL A 30 -1.76 -5.01 5.44
C VAL A 30 -0.69 -4.52 6.42
N LYS A 31 -1.03 -3.62 7.36
CA LYS A 31 -0.08 -3.14 8.38
C LYS A 31 0.46 -4.29 9.22
N LYS A 32 -0.41 -5.20 9.68
CA LYS A 32 -0.01 -6.36 10.46
C LYS A 32 0.92 -7.30 9.67
N GLU A 33 0.61 -7.55 8.41
CA GLU A 33 1.46 -8.38 7.53
C GLU A 33 2.85 -7.74 7.35
N ILE A 34 2.89 -6.43 7.09
CA ILE A 34 4.15 -5.66 6.97
C ILE A 34 4.98 -5.77 8.26
N GLU A 35 4.36 -5.61 9.43
CA GLU A 35 5.04 -5.74 10.71
C GLU A 35 5.64 -7.15 10.90
N GLN A 36 4.89 -8.19 10.53
CA GLN A 36 5.35 -9.58 10.62
C GLN A 36 6.53 -9.85 9.69
N HIS A 37 6.46 -9.40 8.44
CA HIS A 37 7.56 -9.50 7.48
C HIS A 37 8.81 -8.78 7.98
N LYS A 38 8.68 -7.54 8.47
CA LYS A 38 9.80 -6.78 9.02
C LYS A 38 10.41 -7.46 10.25
N ALA A 39 9.58 -7.97 11.17
CA ALA A 39 10.05 -8.72 12.33
C ALA A 39 10.78 -10.02 11.94
N ALA A 40 10.41 -10.64 10.82
CA ALA A 40 11.08 -11.80 10.26
C ALA A 40 12.34 -11.45 9.44
N GLY A 41 12.73 -10.18 9.36
CA GLY A 41 13.88 -9.73 8.57
C GLY A 41 13.64 -9.75 7.05
N GLN A 42 12.38 -9.82 6.61
CA GLN A 42 12.03 -9.90 5.21
C GLN A 42 11.75 -8.50 4.62
N PRO A 43 12.20 -8.22 3.38
CA PRO A 43 11.86 -6.98 2.69
C PRO A 43 10.37 -6.93 2.31
N ILE A 44 9.84 -5.71 2.20
CA ILE A 44 8.52 -5.43 1.64
C ILE A 44 8.68 -4.95 0.20
N PHE A 45 7.92 -5.52 -0.72
CA PHE A 45 7.93 -5.14 -2.13
C PHE A 45 6.62 -4.46 -2.51
N TYR A 46 6.70 -3.29 -3.15
CA TYR A 46 5.53 -2.55 -3.59
C TYR A 46 5.85 -1.68 -4.81
N SER A 47 4.83 -1.04 -5.38
CA SER A 47 5.02 -0.01 -6.40
C SER A 47 4.63 1.37 -5.88
N ARG A 48 5.45 2.37 -6.16
CA ARG A 48 5.19 3.78 -5.88
C ARG A 48 5.27 4.55 -7.20
N GLN A 49 4.13 5.08 -7.66
CA GLN A 49 4.03 5.82 -8.93
C GLN A 49 4.57 5.03 -10.15
N GLY A 50 4.34 3.71 -10.18
CA GLY A 50 4.80 2.83 -11.26
C GLY A 50 6.25 2.35 -11.13
N VAL A 51 6.99 2.83 -10.14
CA VAL A 51 8.36 2.39 -9.83
C VAL A 51 8.30 1.24 -8.82
N LEU A 52 9.10 0.19 -9.03
CA LEU A 52 9.20 -0.93 -8.10
C LEU A 52 10.13 -0.58 -6.94
N MET A 53 9.62 -0.76 -5.72
CA MET A 53 10.27 -0.42 -4.48
C MET A 53 10.46 -1.66 -3.61
N MET A 54 11.62 -1.75 -2.97
CA MET A 54 11.95 -2.70 -1.92
C MET A 54 12.28 -1.93 -0.65
N GLU A 55 11.52 -2.16 0.42
CA GLU A 55 11.79 -1.60 1.74
C GLU A 55 12.35 -2.68 2.65
N LEU A 56 13.54 -2.44 3.19
CA LEU A 56 14.18 -3.33 4.14
C LEU A 56 13.54 -3.19 5.54
N PRO A 57 13.73 -4.18 6.43
CA PRO A 57 13.24 -4.11 7.82
C PRO A 57 13.71 -2.88 8.60
N ASP A 58 14.89 -2.34 8.27
CA ASP A 58 15.46 -1.13 8.87
C ASP A 58 14.86 0.18 8.33
N GLY A 59 13.94 0.10 7.37
CA GLY A 59 13.25 1.23 6.76
C GLY A 59 13.93 1.81 5.53
N ARG A 60 15.14 1.33 5.15
CA ARG A 60 15.78 1.77 3.91
C ARG A 60 14.99 1.30 2.70
N CYS A 61 14.79 2.21 1.75
CA CYS A 61 14.01 1.96 0.54
C CYS A 61 14.91 1.96 -0.69
N PHE A 62 14.70 1.01 -1.60
CA PHE A 62 15.45 0.87 -2.83
C PHE A 62 14.51 0.77 -4.02
N GLU A 63 14.83 1.50 -5.08
CA GLU A 63 14.29 1.20 -6.40
C GLU A 63 15.02 -0.05 -6.93
N TYR A 64 14.25 -1.00 -7.45
CA TYR A 64 14.81 -2.23 -8.00
C TYR A 64 14.13 -2.61 -9.33
N GLN A 65 14.83 -3.41 -10.13
CA GLN A 65 14.26 -4.07 -11.30
C GLN A 65 14.24 -5.58 -11.07
N ARG A 66 13.18 -6.24 -11.56
CA ARG A 66 13.12 -7.70 -11.63
C ARG A 66 13.58 -8.16 -13.01
N ARG A 67 14.59 -9.01 -13.06
CA ARG A 67 15.12 -9.61 -14.28
C ARG A 67 14.25 -10.80 -14.72
N GLU A 68 14.40 -11.22 -15.98
CA GLU A 68 13.64 -12.35 -16.55
C GLU A 68 13.88 -13.67 -15.81
N ASP A 69 15.07 -13.85 -15.23
CA ASP A 69 15.44 -15.00 -14.42
C ASP A 69 14.86 -14.96 -12.99
N GLY A 70 14.11 -13.90 -12.66
CA GLY A 70 13.50 -13.69 -11.35
C GLY A 70 14.41 -13.02 -10.32
N THR A 71 15.67 -12.75 -10.64
CA THR A 71 16.59 -12.03 -9.75
C THR A 71 16.28 -10.53 -9.67
N GLN A 72 16.79 -9.89 -8.63
CA GLN A 72 16.55 -8.49 -8.33
C GLN A 72 17.85 -7.70 -8.51
N GLU A 73 17.75 -6.57 -9.18
CA GLU A 73 18.84 -5.61 -9.33
C GLU A 73 18.47 -4.30 -8.66
N ILE A 74 19.32 -3.84 -7.74
CA ILE A 74 19.13 -2.55 -7.07
C ILE A 74 19.60 -1.44 -7.99
N ILE A 75 18.70 -0.51 -8.29
CA ILE A 75 19.00 0.65 -9.15
C ILE A 75 19.57 1.78 -8.29
N ARG A 76 18.89 2.12 -7.18
CA ARG A 76 19.31 3.17 -6.25
C ARG A 76 18.58 3.08 -4.91
N GLU A 77 19.15 3.68 -3.88
CA GLU A 77 18.44 3.99 -2.63
C GLU A 77 17.55 5.23 -2.83
N VAL A 78 16.37 5.22 -2.21
CA VAL A 78 15.34 6.26 -2.31
C VAL A 78 15.04 6.80 -0.92
N GLN A 79 15.04 8.14 -0.79
CA GLN A 79 14.66 8.85 0.43
C GLN A 79 13.14 9.09 0.51
#